data_AF-A0A819XH55-F1
#
_entry.id   AF-A0A819XH55-F1
#
_cell.length_a   1.000
_cell.length_b   1.000
_cell.length_c   1.000
_cell.angle_alpha   90.00
_cell.angle_beta   90.00
_cell.angle_gamma   90.00
#
_symmetry.space_group_name_H-M   'P 1'
#
loop_
_entity.id
_entity.type
_entity.pdbx_description
1 polymer ?
#
loop_
_entity_poly.entity_id
_entity_poly.type
_entity_poly.pdbx_seq_one_letter_code
_entity_poly.pdbx_strand_id
1 'polypeptide(L)'
;MTFEYLNKKRRQKRIRQLLDTFRTAFWIKEHRWFVRCQWYPQSTDAYISLYTLPFVFDEFNDLCEPIEFASTCQDDRDYCSYDCVRFMKIGNEIQNFSLPPIRFPGLTYLEINLPMHTDIWSMIPTLDHLTSLTVFVQEKEEESAVSE
;
A
#
# COMPACT_ATOMS: atom_id res chain seq x y z
N MET A 1 17.04 15.84 14.18
CA MET A 1 15.69 16.39 13.88
C MET A 1 15.64 17.27 12.62
N THR A 2 16.61 18.14 12.33
CA THR A 2 16.61 19.02 11.12
C THR A 2 16.85 18.27 9.80
N PHE A 3 17.65 17.19 9.81
CA PHE A 3 18.00 16.42 8.61
C PHE A 3 16.81 15.63 8.04
N GLU A 4 16.03 14.96 8.88
CA GLU A 4 14.83 14.21 8.48
C GLU A 4 13.77 15.11 7.84
N TYR A 5 13.57 16.30 8.41
CA TYR A 5 12.64 17.30 7.89
C TYR A 5 13.05 17.82 6.50
N LEU A 6 14.34 18.07 6.28
CA LEU A 6 14.86 18.47 4.96
C LEU A 6 14.69 17.36 3.92
N ASN A 7 14.92 16.11 4.31
CA ASN A 7 14.69 14.96 3.44
C ASN A 7 13.22 14.79 3.08
N LYS A 8 12.31 14.97 4.04
CA LYS A 8 10.85 14.99 3.81
C LYS A 8 10.46 16.04 2.76
N LYS A 9 10.89 17.28 2.90
CA LYS A 9 10.59 18.35 1.92
C LYS A 9 11.12 18.04 0.52
N ARG A 10 12.34 17.48 0.42
CA ARG A 10 12.93 17.12 -0.88
C ARG A 10 12.14 16.00 -1.55
N ARG A 11 11.69 14.99 -0.80
CA ARG A 11 10.83 13.90 -1.32
C ARG A 11 9.49 14.42 -1.81
N GLN A 12 8.78 15.19 -1.00
CA GLN A 12 7.51 15.82 -1.38
C GLN A 12 7.63 16.65 -2.66
N LYS A 13 8.73 17.40 -2.81
CA LYS A 13 9.00 18.16 -4.03
C LYS A 13 9.16 17.25 -5.25
N ARG A 14 9.93 16.17 -5.14
CA ARG A 14 10.13 15.20 -6.23
C ARG A 14 8.83 14.50 -6.61
N ILE A 15 8.04 14.07 -5.62
CA ILE A 15 6.72 13.45 -5.84
C ILE A 15 5.81 14.42 -6.61
N ARG A 16 5.76 15.69 -6.21
CA ARG A 16 4.95 16.71 -6.91
C ARG A 16 5.43 16.93 -8.34
N GLN A 17 6.74 17.08 -8.54
CA GLN A 17 7.32 17.24 -9.88
C GLN A 17 7.01 16.06 -10.79
N LEU A 18 7.04 14.84 -10.25
CA LEU A 18 6.64 13.63 -10.96
C LEU A 18 5.14 13.64 -11.28
N LEU A 19 4.28 13.97 -10.33
CA LEU A 19 2.83 14.05 -10.58
C LEU A 19 2.46 15.15 -11.57
N ASP A 20 3.21 16.25 -11.61
CA ASP A 20 2.97 17.35 -12.55
C ASP A 20 3.16 16.91 -14.01
N THR A 21 3.97 15.88 -14.29
CA THR A 21 4.09 15.33 -15.66
C THR A 21 2.82 14.62 -16.11
N PHE A 22 1.96 14.22 -15.17
CA PHE A 22 0.64 13.61 -15.44
C PHE A 22 -0.51 14.61 -15.39
N ARG A 23 -0.28 15.89 -15.04
CA ARG A 23 -1.33 16.93 -15.02
C ARG A 23 -1.60 17.50 -16.42
N THR A 24 -1.74 16.66 -17.42
CA THR A 24 -2.07 17.07 -18.80
C THR A 24 -3.57 17.00 -19.06
N ALA A 25 -4.04 17.66 -20.13
CA ALA A 25 -5.44 17.59 -20.54
C ALA A 25 -5.89 16.16 -20.86
N PHE A 26 -4.99 15.36 -21.46
CA PHE A 26 -5.20 13.94 -21.74
C PHE A 26 -5.62 13.19 -20.47
N TRP A 27 -4.80 13.18 -19.42
CA TRP A 27 -5.11 12.44 -18.19
C TRP A 27 -6.34 13.01 -17.48
N ILE A 28 -6.38 14.32 -17.26
CA ILE A 28 -7.34 14.93 -16.33
C ILE A 28 -8.69 15.26 -16.98
N LYS A 29 -8.70 15.85 -18.17
CA LYS A 29 -9.93 16.33 -18.81
C LYS A 29 -10.58 15.28 -19.72
N GLU A 30 -9.77 14.65 -20.57
CA GLU A 30 -10.27 13.70 -21.57
C GLU A 30 -10.60 12.35 -20.93
N HIS A 31 -9.69 11.81 -20.12
CA HIS A 31 -9.84 10.49 -19.52
C HIS A 31 -10.34 10.49 -18.08
N ARG A 32 -10.24 11.62 -17.38
CA ARG A 32 -10.55 11.74 -15.93
C ARG A 32 -9.80 10.69 -15.10
N TRP A 33 -8.59 10.33 -15.55
CA TRP A 33 -7.68 9.42 -14.87
C TRP A 33 -6.74 10.23 -14.00
N PHE A 34 -6.88 10.08 -12.69
CA PHE A 34 -5.99 10.72 -11.74
C PHE A 34 -4.86 9.77 -11.38
N VAL A 35 -3.62 10.20 -11.53
CA VAL A 35 -2.46 9.43 -11.08
C VAL A 35 -2.20 9.68 -9.60
N ARG A 36 -1.99 8.60 -8.85
CA ARG A 36 -1.52 8.58 -7.47
C ARG A 36 -0.09 8.08 -7.42
N CYS A 37 0.68 8.69 -6.53
CA CYS A 37 2.06 8.33 -6.23
C CYS A 37 2.16 7.98 -4.75
N GLN A 38 2.73 6.82 -4.44
CA GLN A 38 3.00 6.34 -3.10
C GLN A 38 4.50 6.05 -2.95
N TRP A 39 5.10 6.50 -1.86
CA TRP A 39 6.53 6.33 -1.59
C TRP A 39 6.75 5.37 -0.42
N TYR A 40 7.57 4.35 -0.65
CA TYR A 40 7.91 3.29 0.31
C TYR A 40 9.41 3.35 0.63
N PRO A 41 9.82 3.98 1.73
CA PRO A 41 11.23 4.09 2.11
C PRO A 41 11.70 2.97 3.03
N GLN A 42 10.79 2.17 3.57
CA GLN A 42 11.09 1.13 4.58
C GLN A 42 11.50 -0.21 3.95
N SER A 43 11.29 -0.39 2.64
CA SER A 43 11.84 -1.53 1.91
C SER A 43 13.36 -1.41 1.77
N THR A 44 14.05 -2.55 1.69
CA THR A 44 15.50 -2.63 1.41
C THR A 44 15.90 -1.81 0.20
N ASP A 45 14.99 -1.70 -0.78
CA ASP A 45 15.07 -0.79 -1.92
C ASP A 45 13.94 0.23 -1.83
N ALA A 46 14.24 1.50 -1.58
CA ALA A 46 13.21 2.53 -1.59
C ALA A 46 12.59 2.65 -2.99
N TYR A 47 11.27 2.43 -3.10
CA TYR A 47 10.56 2.48 -4.38
C TYR A 47 9.33 3.39 -4.34
N ILE A 48 8.86 3.75 -5.54
CA ILE A 48 7.64 4.51 -5.77
C ILE A 48 6.65 3.61 -6.50
N SER A 49 5.41 3.60 -6.04
CA SER A 49 4.28 3.06 -6.81
C SER A 49 3.51 4.20 -7.49
N LEU A 50 3.24 4.04 -8.78
CA LEU A 50 2.41 4.94 -9.59
C LEU A 50 1.25 4.16 -10.19
N TYR A 51 0.03 4.65 -10.00
CA TYR A 51 -1.18 4.04 -10.56
C TYR A 51 -2.31 5.05 -10.74
N THR A 52 -3.34 4.67 -11.50
CA THR A 52 -4.53 5.50 -11.73
C THR A 52 -5.57 5.33 -10.63
N LEU A 53 -6.41 6.33 -10.44
CA LEU A 53 -7.61 6.31 -9.61
C LEU A 53 -8.86 6.29 -10.51
N PRO A 54 -9.84 5.39 -10.24
CA PRO A 54 -9.78 4.34 -9.22
C PRO A 54 -8.68 3.30 -9.54
N PHE A 55 -8.20 2.61 -8.51
CA PHE A 55 -7.20 1.55 -8.68
C PHE A 55 -7.78 0.44 -9.54
N VAL A 56 -7.14 0.16 -10.69
CA VAL A 56 -7.69 -0.74 -11.72
C VAL A 56 -7.14 -2.16 -11.67
N PHE A 57 -6.08 -2.40 -10.89
CA PHE A 57 -5.51 -3.74 -10.77
C PHE A 57 -6.38 -4.62 -9.87
N ASP A 58 -6.43 -5.90 -10.19
CA ASP A 58 -7.14 -6.94 -9.45
C ASP A 58 -6.31 -7.53 -8.31
N GLU A 59 -5.00 -7.29 -8.32
CA GLU A 59 -4.07 -7.72 -7.28
C GLU A 59 -3.59 -6.55 -6.43
N PHE A 60 -3.58 -6.76 -5.11
CA PHE A 60 -2.99 -5.84 -4.15
C PHE A 60 -1.94 -6.58 -3.31
N ASN A 61 -0.67 -6.22 -3.50
CA ASN A 61 0.46 -6.84 -2.82
C ASN A 61 0.98 -5.92 -1.72
N ASP A 62 1.14 -6.50 -0.53
CA ASP A 62 1.77 -5.93 0.65
C ASP A 62 1.14 -4.62 1.15
N LEU A 63 0.53 -4.70 2.33
CA LEU A 63 0.17 -3.53 3.12
C LEU A 63 1.44 -2.92 3.70
N CYS A 64 2.21 -2.21 2.89
CA CYS A 64 3.21 -1.29 3.41
C CYS A 64 2.58 0.09 3.58
N GLU A 65 2.84 0.77 4.70
CA GLU A 65 2.44 2.17 4.84
C GLU A 65 3.34 3.03 3.95
N PRO A 66 2.79 3.71 2.93
CA PRO A 66 3.55 4.74 2.26
C PRO A 66 3.74 5.88 3.27
N ILE A 67 4.99 6.26 3.53
CA ILE A 67 5.27 7.41 4.42
C ILE A 67 4.69 8.70 3.83
N GLU A 68 4.61 8.77 2.51
CA GLU A 68 4.08 9.91 1.79
C GLU A 68 3.30 9.43 0.56
N PHE A 69 2.15 10.06 0.31
CA PHE A 69 1.41 9.92 -0.94
C PHE A 69 0.96 11.28 -1.45
N ALA A 70 0.71 11.35 -2.75
CA ALA A 70 0.06 12.49 -3.38
C ALA A 70 -0.69 12.05 -4.64
N SER A 71 -1.67 12.85 -5.04
CA SER A 71 -2.51 12.59 -6.20
C SER A 71 -2.57 13.81 -7.11
N THR A 72 -2.85 13.57 -8.39
CA THR A 72 -3.26 14.63 -9.32
C THR A 72 -4.70 15.09 -9.08
N CYS A 73 -5.52 14.31 -8.36
CA CYS A 73 -6.85 14.71 -7.92
C CYS A 73 -6.78 15.80 -6.84
N GLN A 74 -7.75 16.73 -6.85
CA GLN A 74 -7.85 17.82 -5.88
C GLN A 74 -8.63 17.43 -4.60
N ASP A 75 -9.49 16.41 -4.64
CA ASP A 75 -10.27 15.96 -3.49
C ASP A 75 -9.78 14.58 -3.02
N ASP A 76 -8.71 14.56 -2.22
CA ASP A 76 -7.99 13.33 -1.81
C ASP A 76 -8.65 12.59 -0.64
N ARG A 77 -9.94 12.82 -0.39
CA ARG A 77 -10.62 12.38 0.84
C ARG A 77 -11.16 10.95 0.82
N ASP A 78 -11.26 10.29 -0.34
CA ASP A 78 -12.03 9.04 -0.47
C ASP A 78 -11.30 7.86 -1.18
N TYR A 79 -9.97 7.90 -1.30
CA TYR A 79 -9.21 6.95 -2.15
C TYR A 79 -8.63 5.72 -1.43
N CYS A 80 -9.19 5.32 -0.30
CA CYS A 80 -8.83 4.06 0.35
C CYS A 80 -9.85 2.95 0.03
N SER A 81 -10.55 3.03 -1.10
CA SER A 81 -11.36 1.93 -1.64
C SER A 81 -10.69 1.37 -2.89
N TYR A 82 -10.54 0.05 -2.93
CA TYR A 82 -9.90 -0.69 -4.00
C TYR A 82 -10.90 -1.67 -4.61
N ASP A 83 -11.86 -1.13 -5.37
CA ASP A 83 -13.06 -1.86 -5.80
C ASP A 83 -12.77 -2.97 -6.82
N CYS A 84 -11.69 -2.82 -7.59
CA CYS A 84 -11.25 -3.81 -8.57
C CYS A 84 -10.44 -4.95 -7.96
N VAL A 85 -9.90 -4.79 -6.75
CA VAL A 85 -9.06 -5.80 -6.12
C VAL A 85 -9.89 -7.03 -5.78
N ARG A 86 -9.39 -8.19 -6.22
CA ARG A 86 -9.93 -9.53 -6.01
C ARG A 86 -8.97 -10.42 -5.24
N PHE A 87 -7.68 -10.15 -5.35
CA PHE A 87 -6.59 -10.90 -4.73
C PHE A 87 -5.76 -9.97 -3.87
N MET A 88 -5.52 -10.36 -2.63
CA MET A 88 -4.68 -9.61 -1.71
C MET A 88 -3.64 -10.52 -1.07
N LYS A 89 -2.40 -10.04 -1.03
CA LYS A 89 -1.31 -10.69 -0.32
C LYS A 89 -0.78 -9.79 0.79
N ILE A 90 -0.67 -10.36 1.98
CA ILE A 90 -0.22 -9.69 3.19
C ILE A 90 1.10 -10.36 3.64
N GLY A 91 2.21 -9.67 3.38
CA GLY A 91 3.54 -10.07 3.83
C GLY A 91 3.78 -9.93 5.35
N ASN A 92 4.95 -10.39 5.81
CA ASN A 92 5.36 -10.35 7.22
C ASN A 92 5.89 -8.99 7.69
N GLU A 93 6.14 -8.06 6.77
CA GLU A 93 6.81 -6.78 7.08
C GLU A 93 5.84 -5.67 7.52
N ILE A 94 4.75 -6.05 8.18
CA ILE A 94 3.76 -5.08 8.65
C ILE A 94 4.26 -4.50 9.97
N GLN A 95 4.84 -3.31 9.87
CA GLN A 95 5.18 -2.49 11.02
C GLN A 95 3.92 -1.79 11.53
N ASN A 96 3.91 -1.34 12.79
CA ASN A 96 2.78 -0.65 13.41
C ASN A 96 2.26 0.51 12.54
N PHE A 97 1.14 0.33 11.84
CA PHE A 97 0.61 1.35 10.94
C PHE A 97 -0.60 2.05 11.55
N SER A 98 -0.64 3.37 11.40
CA SER A 98 -1.81 4.21 11.63
C SER A 98 -2.49 4.55 10.31
N LEU A 99 -2.75 3.53 9.49
CA LEU A 99 -3.43 3.73 8.20
C LEU A 99 -4.91 4.02 8.43
N PRO A 100 -5.53 4.90 7.61
CA PRO A 100 -6.98 5.00 7.57
C PRO A 100 -7.58 3.65 7.14
N PRO A 101 -8.82 3.33 7.52
CA PRO A 101 -9.49 2.11 7.09
C PRO A 101 -9.46 1.96 5.57
N ILE A 102 -9.00 0.80 5.11
CA ILE A 102 -8.92 0.47 3.69
C ILE A 102 -10.05 -0.51 3.36
N ARG A 103 -10.75 -0.23 2.26
CA ARG A 103 -11.88 -1.04 1.80
C ARG A 103 -11.47 -1.82 0.56
N PHE A 104 -11.74 -3.12 0.60
CA PHE A 104 -11.60 -4.01 -0.55
C PHE A 104 -12.95 -4.69 -0.80
N PRO A 105 -13.95 -3.95 -1.32
CA PRO A 105 -15.35 -4.39 -1.30
C PRO A 105 -15.63 -5.61 -2.19
N GLY A 106 -14.72 -6.01 -3.08
CA GLY A 106 -14.86 -7.26 -3.81
C GLY A 106 -13.69 -8.20 -3.63
N LEU A 107 -12.98 -8.13 -2.50
CA LEU A 107 -11.91 -9.07 -2.20
C LEU A 107 -12.46 -10.49 -2.10
N THR A 108 -11.94 -11.39 -2.94
CA THR A 108 -12.39 -12.80 -3.02
C THR A 108 -11.35 -13.80 -2.57
N TYR A 109 -10.07 -13.42 -2.62
CA TYR A 109 -8.94 -14.25 -2.24
C TYR A 109 -7.98 -13.45 -1.35
N LEU A 110 -7.58 -14.03 -0.22
CA LEU A 110 -6.63 -13.45 0.72
C LEU A 110 -5.49 -14.44 1.01
N GLU A 111 -4.27 -13.95 0.94
CA GLU A 111 -3.05 -14.66 1.31
C GLU A 111 -2.38 -13.96 2.49
N ILE A 112 -2.14 -14.68 3.57
CA ILE A 112 -1.52 -14.16 4.80
C ILE A 112 -0.34 -15.03 5.22
N ASN A 113 0.69 -14.39 5.76
CA ASN A 113 1.78 -15.06 6.46
C ASN A 113 1.61 -14.93 7.98
N LEU A 114 1.91 -16.00 8.71
CA LEU A 114 1.93 -16.04 10.18
C LEU A 114 3.37 -16.07 10.70
N PRO A 115 3.64 -15.41 11.86
CA PRO A 115 2.69 -14.68 12.70
C PRO A 115 2.30 -13.31 12.11
N MET A 116 1.02 -12.96 12.24
CA MET A 116 0.46 -11.73 11.68
C MET A 116 0.19 -10.68 12.76
N HIS A 117 0.37 -9.38 12.44
CA HIS A 117 0.04 -8.28 13.34
C HIS A 117 -1.48 -8.13 13.52
N THR A 118 -1.96 -7.91 14.76
CA THR A 118 -3.40 -7.85 15.05
C THR A 118 -4.12 -6.67 14.37
N ASP A 119 -3.39 -5.58 14.12
CA ASP A 119 -3.98 -4.34 13.61
C ASP A 119 -4.44 -4.45 12.16
N ILE A 120 -4.00 -5.45 11.41
CA ILE A 120 -4.42 -5.66 10.01
C ILE A 120 -5.93 -5.81 9.90
N TRP A 121 -6.56 -6.49 10.87
CA TRP A 121 -8.01 -6.66 10.88
C TRP A 121 -8.76 -5.35 11.14
N SER A 122 -8.14 -4.38 11.80
CA SER A 122 -8.72 -3.04 11.96
C SER A 122 -8.65 -2.22 10.65
N MET A 123 -7.68 -2.53 9.78
CA MET A 123 -7.50 -1.87 8.48
C MET A 123 -8.43 -2.42 7.41
N ILE A 124 -8.78 -3.71 7.49
CA ILE A 124 -9.65 -4.40 6.54
C ILE A 124 -10.95 -4.79 7.27
N PRO A 125 -11.88 -3.84 7.49
CA PRO A 125 -13.00 -4.05 8.41
C PRO A 125 -14.04 -5.06 7.90
N THR A 126 -14.04 -5.39 6.61
CA THR A 126 -15.05 -6.26 5.98
C THR A 126 -14.41 -7.22 4.99
N LEU A 127 -14.76 -8.51 5.10
CA LEU A 127 -14.32 -9.60 4.21
C LEU A 127 -15.53 -10.38 3.67
N ASP A 128 -16.64 -9.68 3.45
CA ASP A 128 -17.96 -10.27 3.19
C ASP A 128 -18.02 -11.10 1.89
N HIS A 129 -17.07 -10.88 0.98
CA HIS A 129 -16.97 -11.56 -0.30
C HIS A 129 -15.80 -12.56 -0.37
N LEU A 130 -15.10 -12.80 0.75
CA LEU A 130 -13.95 -13.68 0.77
C LEU A 130 -14.39 -15.14 0.54
N THR A 131 -13.87 -15.75 -0.51
CA THR A 131 -14.17 -17.15 -0.88
C THR A 131 -12.97 -18.09 -0.68
N SER A 132 -11.75 -17.54 -0.63
CA SER A 132 -10.52 -18.31 -0.50
C SER A 132 -9.55 -17.61 0.43
N LEU A 133 -8.89 -18.41 1.29
CA LEU A 133 -7.89 -17.95 2.25
C LEU A 133 -6.69 -18.91 2.22
N THR A 134 -5.51 -18.38 1.98
CA THR A 134 -4.24 -19.12 2.06
C THR A 134 -3.44 -18.59 3.23
N VAL A 135 -2.91 -19.50 4.05
CA VAL A 135 -2.15 -19.19 5.26
C VAL A 135 -0.79 -19.88 5.18
N PHE A 136 0.28 -19.10 5.27
CA PHE A 136 1.65 -19.61 5.37
C PHE A 136 2.14 -19.49 6.80
N VAL A 137 2.74 -20.55 7.33
CA VAL A 137 3.32 -20.56 8.69
C VAL A 137 4.84 -20.53 8.53
N GLN A 138 5.49 -19.52 9.10
CA GLN A 138 6.95 -19.54 9.20
C GLN A 138 7.36 -20.51 10.31
N GLU A 139 7.96 -21.64 9.93
CA GLU A 139 8.72 -22.46 10.86
C GLU A 139 10.00 -21.71 11.20
N LYS A 140 10.17 -21.32 12.46
CA LYS A 140 11.48 -20.86 12.93
C LYS A 140 12.37 -22.10 12.96
N GLU A 141 13.41 -22.12 12.14
CA GLU A 141 14.51 -23.06 12.36
C GLU A 141 15.04 -22.78 13.76
N GLU A 142 14.81 -23.71 14.69
CA GLU A 142 15.49 -23.70 15.97
C GLU A 142 16.98 -23.87 15.67
N GLU A 143 17.76 -22.79 15.78
CA GLU A 143 19.21 -22.90 15.89
C GLU A 143 19.49 -23.75 17.13
N SER A 144 19.65 -25.06 16.92
CA SER A 144 20.21 -25.96 17.90
C SER A 144 21.64 -25.50 18.17
N ALA A 145 21.79 -24.67 19.19
CA ALA A 145 23.07 -24.26 19.74
C ALA A 145 23.78 -25.52 20.28
N VAL A 146 24.54 -26.18 19.41
CA VAL A 146 25.56 -27.14 19.82
C VAL A 146 26.63 -26.32 20.55
N SER A 147 26.55 -26.34 21.87
CA SER A 147 27.58 -25.81 22.75
C SER A 147 28.63 -26.91 22.91
N GLU A 148 29.83 -26.70 22.34
CA GLU A 148 31.06 -27.41 22.73
C GLU A 148 31.82 -26.61 23.80
#